data_AF-A0A9N9H7F5-F1
#
_entry.id   AF-A0A9N9H7F5-F1
#
_cell.length_a   1.000
_cell.length_b   1.000
_cell.length_c   1.000
_cell.angle_alpha   90.00
_cell.angle_beta   90.00
_cell.angle_gamma   90.00
#
_symmetry.space_group_name_H-M   'P 1'
#
loop_
_entity.id
_entity.type
_entity.pdbx_description
1 polymer ?
#
loop_
_entity_poly.entity_id
_entity_poly.type
_entity_poly.pdbx_seq_one_letter_code
_entity_poly.pdbx_strand_id
1 'polypeptide(L)'
;MNSNSTELFLHRCKLFFKALNEGKTSFFFSDVPKWLHADKYFFPEYIRAPLHGLHGEYSWDQKDTNKIIKSIVVALFRVYPSYFTSEMVSTNYTNRTGWVSFNSSQNLMNKHEANLQNKLVQNFERLFPKNWLLGFKLLYKYDWHPVPNRPDMGRSDIILTNGKGIFAVVETKVINSYNSYEKRRDVKRQAAEYKTMFLEHFADDPAVIAVIGVWFTNEIHVGGLSENSSIGFSSDIDEAIAKAVEPVDTDIISKVDSTSTGDKKKRLWIAFEDLICITEDKQHKVPM
;
A
#
# COMPACT_ATOMS: atom_id res chain seq x y z
N MET A 1 -5.17 -15.22 17.69
CA MET A 1 -3.86 -15.82 17.35
C MET A 1 -2.94 -15.65 18.55
N ASN A 2 -2.04 -16.60 18.82
CA ASN A 2 -0.93 -16.34 19.75
C ASN A 2 0.07 -15.40 19.06
N SER A 3 0.87 -14.65 19.84
CA SER A 3 1.86 -13.67 19.32
C SER A 3 2.76 -14.27 18.23
N ASN A 4 3.15 -15.51 18.46
CA ASN A 4 4.04 -16.31 17.63
C ASN A 4 3.49 -16.57 16.21
N SER A 5 2.20 -16.91 16.07
CA SER A 5 1.56 -17.11 14.75
C SER A 5 1.43 -15.79 13.99
N THR A 6 1.17 -14.68 14.70
CA THR A 6 1.07 -13.36 14.07
C THR A 6 2.42 -12.91 13.51
N GLU A 7 3.51 -13.05 14.26
CA GLU A 7 4.85 -12.68 13.81
C GLU A 7 5.28 -13.44 12.54
N LEU A 8 5.00 -14.76 12.50
CA LEU A 8 5.24 -15.56 11.30
C LEU A 8 4.48 -15.02 10.09
N PHE A 9 3.19 -14.79 10.27
CA PHE A 9 2.32 -14.34 9.19
C PHE A 9 2.84 -13.02 8.60
N LEU A 10 3.18 -12.07 9.46
CA LEU A 10 3.73 -10.77 9.04
C LEU A 10 5.06 -10.94 8.29
N HIS A 11 5.96 -11.79 8.79
CA HIS A 11 7.23 -12.07 8.14
C HIS A 11 7.05 -12.68 6.74
N ARG A 12 6.14 -13.66 6.59
CA ARG A 12 5.81 -14.25 5.28
C ARG A 12 5.18 -13.23 4.32
N CYS A 13 4.33 -12.34 4.82
CA CYS A 13 3.78 -11.25 4.00
C CYS A 13 4.89 -10.33 3.48
N LYS A 14 5.86 -9.98 4.35
CA LYS A 14 7.02 -9.16 3.98
C LYS A 14 7.86 -9.83 2.88
N LEU A 15 8.11 -11.12 2.99
CA LEU A 15 8.81 -11.90 1.96
C LEU A 15 8.04 -11.98 0.64
N PHE A 16 6.72 -12.18 0.71
CA PHE A 16 5.84 -12.17 -0.46
C PHE A 16 5.90 -10.84 -1.22
N PHE A 17 5.71 -9.71 -0.51
CA PHE A 17 5.76 -8.39 -1.16
C PHE A 17 7.15 -8.03 -1.66
N LYS A 18 8.21 -8.48 -0.97
CA LYS A 18 9.58 -8.36 -1.48
C LYS A 18 9.76 -9.10 -2.80
N ALA A 19 9.30 -10.35 -2.90
CA ALA A 19 9.36 -11.12 -4.14
C ALA A 19 8.59 -10.44 -5.28
N LEU A 20 7.40 -9.89 -5.01
CA LEU A 20 6.65 -9.12 -6.00
C LEU A 20 7.41 -7.89 -6.51
N ASN A 21 8.06 -7.15 -5.61
CA ASN A 21 8.88 -5.99 -5.99
C ASN A 21 10.08 -6.38 -6.85
N GLU A 22 10.60 -7.60 -6.68
CA GLU A 22 11.67 -8.18 -7.49
C GLU A 22 11.16 -8.84 -8.78
N GLY A 23 9.86 -8.79 -9.06
CA GLY A 23 9.24 -9.42 -10.25
C GLY A 23 9.20 -10.95 -10.19
N LYS A 24 9.25 -11.54 -8.99
CA LYS A 24 9.30 -12.98 -8.77
C LYS A 24 7.91 -13.53 -8.41
N THR A 25 7.71 -14.81 -8.72
CA THR A 25 6.54 -15.60 -8.31
C THR A 25 6.88 -16.65 -7.26
N SER A 26 7.99 -16.43 -6.54
CA SER A 26 8.41 -17.29 -5.44
C SER A 26 9.29 -16.55 -4.43
N PHE A 27 9.34 -17.08 -3.20
CA PHE A 27 10.30 -16.69 -2.18
C PHE A 27 10.71 -17.89 -1.33
N PHE A 28 11.92 -17.86 -0.79
CA PHE A 28 12.43 -18.89 0.09
C PHE A 28 12.18 -18.54 1.57
N PHE A 29 11.93 -19.55 2.38
CA PHE A 29 11.70 -19.42 3.83
C PHE A 29 12.60 -20.38 4.60
N SER A 30 13.74 -19.90 5.12
CA SER A 30 14.75 -20.72 5.83
C SER A 30 14.79 -20.51 7.35
N ASP A 31 14.60 -19.29 7.85
CA ASP A 31 15.34 -18.86 9.05
C ASP A 31 14.51 -18.68 10.33
N VAL A 32 13.36 -19.35 10.44
CA VAL A 32 12.46 -19.15 11.59
C VAL A 32 12.42 -20.41 12.47
N PRO A 33 12.34 -20.28 13.81
CA PRO A 33 12.33 -21.44 14.71
C PRO A 33 11.21 -22.44 14.41
N LYS A 34 11.52 -23.73 14.49
CA LYS A 34 10.64 -24.89 14.20
C LYS A 34 9.24 -24.87 14.82
N TRP A 35 9.01 -24.08 15.88
CA TRP A 35 7.70 -23.93 16.52
C TRP A 35 6.78 -22.89 15.84
N LEU A 36 7.28 -22.14 14.86
CA LEU A 36 6.53 -21.08 14.16
C LEU A 36 5.80 -21.56 12.90
N HIS A 37 5.90 -22.81 12.46
CA HIS A 37 5.59 -23.16 11.06
C HIS A 37 4.16 -23.61 10.76
N ALA A 38 3.34 -23.88 11.79
CA ALA A 38 1.99 -24.41 11.63
C ALA A 38 0.94 -23.30 11.46
N ASP A 39 1.11 -22.44 10.47
CA ASP A 39 0.10 -21.43 10.16
C ASP A 39 -0.76 -21.85 8.97
N LYS A 40 -1.93 -22.42 9.27
CA LYS A 40 -2.99 -22.78 8.31
C LYS A 40 -3.63 -21.57 7.62
N TYR A 41 -3.31 -20.35 8.07
CA TYR A 41 -3.88 -19.11 7.58
C TYR A 41 -3.02 -18.47 6.46
N PHE A 42 -1.84 -19.02 6.14
CA PHE A 42 -1.03 -18.54 5.02
C PHE A 42 -1.45 -19.22 3.69
N PHE A 43 -2.62 -18.81 3.20
CA PHE A 43 -3.17 -18.97 1.84
C PHE A 43 -2.74 -20.22 1.04
N PRO A 44 -3.02 -21.43 1.55
CA PRO A 44 -2.60 -22.68 0.89
C PRO A 44 -3.27 -22.91 -0.47
N GLU A 45 -4.37 -22.20 -0.77
CA GLU A 45 -5.11 -22.34 -2.04
C GLU A 45 -4.33 -21.76 -3.24
N TYR A 46 -3.60 -20.66 -3.02
CA TYR A 46 -2.91 -19.93 -4.10
C TYR A 46 -1.38 -20.06 -4.03
N ILE A 47 -0.85 -20.39 -2.85
CA ILE A 47 0.58 -20.48 -2.63
C ILE A 47 0.94 -21.95 -2.42
N ARG A 48 1.68 -22.51 -3.37
CA ARG A 48 2.31 -23.81 -3.26
C ARG A 48 3.38 -23.75 -2.18
N ALA A 49 3.16 -24.48 -1.08
CA ALA A 49 4.12 -24.64 0.00
C ALA A 49 5.03 -25.86 -0.25
N PRO A 50 6.25 -25.89 0.30
CA PRO A 50 7.15 -27.03 0.19
C PRO A 50 6.54 -28.30 0.82
N LEU A 51 6.79 -29.47 0.21
CA LEU A 51 6.26 -30.80 0.56
C LEU A 51 6.46 -31.21 2.03
N HIS A 52 7.46 -30.64 2.71
CA HIS A 52 7.76 -30.93 4.13
C HIS A 52 7.50 -29.74 5.07
N GLY A 53 6.69 -28.78 4.63
CA GLY A 53 5.90 -27.86 5.47
C GLY A 53 6.65 -26.80 6.28
N LEU A 54 7.98 -26.84 6.35
CA LEU A 54 8.74 -26.02 7.29
C LEU A 54 9.75 -25.09 6.62
N HIS A 55 10.48 -25.58 5.62
CA HIS A 55 11.50 -24.84 4.90
C HIS A 55 11.39 -25.12 3.40
N GLY A 56 11.61 -24.10 2.59
CA GLY A 56 11.62 -24.26 1.15
C GLY A 56 11.06 -23.06 0.40
N GLU A 57 10.93 -23.27 -0.90
CA GLU A 57 10.39 -22.29 -1.81
C GLU A 57 8.85 -22.30 -1.75
N TYR A 58 8.29 -21.14 -1.43
CA TYR A 58 6.88 -20.84 -1.62
C TYR A 58 6.73 -20.24 -3.01
N SER A 59 5.80 -20.75 -3.81
CA SER A 59 5.57 -20.27 -5.18
C SER A 59 4.09 -20.13 -5.50
N TRP A 60 3.76 -19.29 -6.47
CA TRP A 60 2.40 -19.13 -6.97
C TRP A 60 2.40 -18.95 -8.50
N ASP A 61 1.23 -19.05 -9.11
CA ASP A 61 1.07 -18.73 -10.52
C ASP A 61 0.83 -17.22 -10.70
N GLN A 62 1.48 -16.59 -11.69
CA GLN A 62 1.40 -15.14 -11.91
C GLN A 62 -0.05 -14.62 -11.97
N LYS A 63 -0.96 -15.39 -12.57
CA LYS A 63 -2.40 -15.07 -12.70
C LYS A 63 -3.12 -14.87 -11.36
N ASP A 64 -2.62 -15.50 -10.28
CA ASP A 64 -3.25 -15.48 -8.96
C ASP A 64 -2.72 -14.34 -8.08
N THR A 65 -1.72 -13.58 -8.55
CA THR A 65 -1.06 -12.49 -7.82
C THR A 65 -2.06 -11.51 -7.20
N ASN A 66 -3.03 -11.02 -7.96
CA ASN A 66 -4.01 -10.04 -7.46
C ASN A 66 -4.93 -10.64 -6.38
N LYS A 67 -5.30 -11.92 -6.50
CA LYS A 67 -6.11 -12.63 -5.50
C LYS A 67 -5.33 -12.80 -4.20
N ILE A 68 -4.05 -13.14 -4.31
CA ILE A 68 -3.15 -13.29 -3.16
C ILE A 68 -2.96 -11.93 -2.46
N ILE A 69 -2.65 -10.86 -3.20
CA ILE A 69 -2.51 -9.50 -2.65
C ILE A 69 -3.77 -9.13 -1.86
N LYS A 70 -4.95 -9.26 -2.48
CA LYS A 70 -6.23 -8.94 -1.82
C LYS A 70 -6.42 -9.74 -0.53
N SER A 71 -6.14 -11.03 -0.57
CA SER A 71 -6.30 -11.93 0.57
C SER A 71 -5.35 -11.58 1.73
N ILE A 72 -4.08 -11.27 1.42
CA ILE A 72 -3.09 -10.82 2.39
C ILE A 72 -3.52 -9.49 3.03
N VAL A 73 -3.94 -8.51 2.24
CA VAL A 73 -4.37 -7.21 2.77
C VAL A 73 -5.57 -7.36 3.70
N VAL A 74 -6.56 -8.17 3.34
CA VAL A 74 -7.71 -8.49 4.21
C VAL A 74 -7.28 -9.19 5.50
N ALA A 75 -6.31 -10.10 5.44
CA ALA A 75 -5.81 -10.78 6.63
C ALA A 75 -5.00 -9.84 7.53
N LEU A 76 -4.19 -8.93 6.97
CA LEU A 76 -3.47 -7.90 7.72
C LEU A 76 -4.42 -7.08 8.61
N PHE A 77 -5.61 -6.71 8.11
CA PHE A 77 -6.61 -6.02 8.93
C PHE A 77 -7.00 -6.77 10.22
N ARG A 78 -6.98 -8.11 10.20
CA ARG A 78 -7.42 -8.96 11.32
C ARG A 78 -6.32 -9.27 12.33
N VAL A 79 -5.07 -9.31 11.87
CA VAL A 79 -3.95 -9.87 12.65
C VAL A 79 -2.93 -8.82 13.05
N TYR A 80 -2.89 -7.69 12.34
CA TYR A 80 -2.07 -6.56 12.75
C TYR A 80 -2.69 -5.96 14.01
N PRO A 81 -1.98 -5.97 15.17
CA PRO A 81 -2.53 -5.39 16.39
C PRO A 81 -2.91 -3.94 16.12
N SER A 82 -3.88 -3.41 16.87
CA SER A 82 -4.42 -2.05 16.74
C SER A 82 -3.41 -0.92 16.92
N TYR A 83 -2.10 -1.22 16.93
CA TYR A 83 -0.96 -0.35 17.15
C TYR A 83 -1.08 1.01 16.48
N PHE A 84 -1.77 1.09 15.34
CA PHE A 84 -1.88 2.30 14.58
C PHE A 84 -3.31 2.87 14.46
N THR A 85 -4.40 2.22 14.86
CA THR A 85 -5.74 2.70 14.43
C THR A 85 -6.27 3.91 15.21
N SER A 86 -6.19 3.93 16.54
CA SER A 86 -6.61 5.10 17.34
C SER A 86 -5.51 6.15 17.42
N GLU A 87 -4.26 5.71 17.58
CA GLU A 87 -3.08 6.56 17.61
C GLU A 87 -2.81 7.25 16.26
N MET A 88 -3.18 6.64 15.11
CA MET A 88 -3.02 7.34 13.82
C MET A 88 -4.03 8.45 13.59
N VAL A 89 -5.23 8.41 14.17
CA VAL A 89 -6.19 9.52 13.96
C VAL A 89 -5.66 10.77 14.66
N SER A 90 -5.20 10.62 15.90
CA SER A 90 -4.52 11.70 16.64
C SER A 90 -3.19 12.09 15.98
N THR A 91 -2.38 11.11 15.57
CA THR A 91 -1.10 11.35 14.89
C THR A 91 -1.32 12.06 13.55
N ASN A 92 -2.30 11.70 12.74
CA ASN A 92 -2.63 12.38 11.49
C ASN A 92 -3.03 13.85 11.74
N TYR A 93 -3.81 14.13 12.77
CA TYR A 93 -4.14 15.50 13.15
C TYR A 93 -2.89 16.30 13.55
N THR A 94 -2.09 15.77 14.49
CA THR A 94 -0.84 16.40 14.93
C THR A 94 0.15 16.58 13.78
N ASN A 95 0.25 15.59 12.89
CA ASN A 95 1.08 15.60 11.70
C ASN A 95 0.66 16.70 10.72
N ARG A 96 -0.65 16.92 10.54
CA ARG A 96 -1.16 18.03 9.72
C ARG A 96 -0.86 19.39 10.34
N THR A 97 -0.81 19.49 11.67
CA THR A 97 -0.36 20.71 12.36
C THR A 97 1.14 20.95 12.17
N GLY A 98 1.97 19.90 12.32
CA GLY A 98 3.42 19.96 12.06
C GLY A 98 3.75 20.28 10.59
N TRP A 99 2.96 19.74 9.67
CA TRP A 99 3.05 19.99 8.23
C TRP A 99 2.99 21.48 7.88
N VAL A 100 2.17 22.28 8.56
CA VAL A 100 2.08 23.73 8.29
C VAL A 100 3.45 24.39 8.44
N SER A 101 4.17 24.09 9.52
CA SER A 101 5.48 24.67 9.80
C SER A 101 6.54 24.17 8.80
N PHE A 102 6.53 22.88 8.50
CA PHE A 102 7.43 22.28 7.49
C PHE A 102 7.19 22.86 6.10
N ASN A 103 5.93 22.90 5.65
CA ASN A 103 5.55 23.43 4.36
C ASN A 103 5.91 24.93 4.21
N SER A 104 5.84 25.71 5.30
CA SER A 104 6.33 27.09 5.28
C SER A 104 7.83 27.17 4.97
N SER A 105 8.65 26.26 5.50
CA SER A 105 10.08 26.19 5.17
C SER A 105 10.34 25.73 3.73
N GLN A 106 9.61 24.72 3.25
CA GLN A 106 9.69 24.23 1.87
C GLN A 106 9.25 25.28 0.85
N ASN A 107 8.24 26.11 1.20
CA ASN A 107 7.79 27.21 0.35
C ASN A 107 8.89 28.24 0.06
N LEU A 108 9.87 28.41 0.97
CA LEU A 108 11.01 29.28 0.74
C LEU A 108 11.99 28.72 -0.29
N MET A 109 12.04 27.39 -0.45
CA MET A 109 12.95 26.70 -1.37
C MET A 109 12.30 26.40 -2.73
N ASN A 110 11.07 25.86 -2.72
CA ASN A 110 10.33 25.48 -3.93
C ASN A 110 8.81 25.72 -3.72
N LYS A 111 8.40 26.98 -3.88
CA LYS A 111 7.01 27.43 -3.68
C LYS A 111 5.98 26.62 -4.46
N HIS A 112 6.26 26.24 -5.71
CA HIS A 112 5.27 25.54 -6.53
C HIS A 112 5.02 24.11 -6.04
N GLU A 113 6.09 23.37 -5.73
CA GLU A 113 6.00 22.00 -5.23
C GLU A 113 5.43 21.97 -3.81
N ALA A 114 5.87 22.87 -2.93
CA ALA A 114 5.32 23.01 -1.58
C ALA A 114 3.81 23.30 -1.61
N ASN A 115 3.36 24.21 -2.49
CA ASN A 115 1.92 24.46 -2.64
C ASN A 115 1.16 23.24 -3.17
N LEU A 116 1.76 22.46 -4.08
CA LEU A 116 1.15 21.24 -4.59
C LEU A 116 1.00 20.19 -3.48
N GLN A 117 2.06 19.97 -2.71
CA GLN A 117 2.07 19.07 -1.56
C GLN A 117 1.06 19.50 -0.50
N ASN A 118 0.98 20.81 -0.21
CA ASN A 118 -0.01 21.33 0.72
C ASN A 118 -1.44 21.15 0.22
N LYS A 119 -1.70 21.37 -1.08
CA LYS A 119 -3.00 21.05 -1.70
C LYS A 119 -3.34 19.58 -1.49
N LEU A 120 -2.38 18.67 -1.72
CA LEU A 120 -2.55 17.22 -1.54
C LEU A 120 -2.85 16.85 -0.09
N VAL A 121 -2.12 17.38 0.88
CA VAL A 121 -2.32 17.10 2.32
C VAL A 121 -3.68 17.61 2.81
N GLN A 122 -4.05 18.84 2.46
CA GLN A 122 -5.27 19.49 2.96
C GLN A 122 -6.54 18.92 2.29
N ASN A 123 -6.45 18.55 1.02
CA ASN A 123 -7.61 18.12 0.23
C ASN A 123 -7.52 16.66 -0.20
N PHE A 124 -6.70 15.84 0.46
CA PHE A 124 -6.47 14.44 0.10
C PHE A 124 -7.79 13.69 -0.18
N GLU A 125 -8.76 13.79 0.72
CA GLU A 125 -10.03 13.07 0.60
C GLU A 125 -10.96 13.61 -0.51
N ARG A 126 -10.69 14.81 -1.04
CA ARG A 126 -11.48 15.48 -2.08
C ARG A 126 -10.82 15.49 -3.45
N LEU A 127 -9.49 15.50 -3.51
CA LEU A 127 -8.72 15.61 -4.75
C LEU A 127 -8.64 14.31 -5.52
N PHE A 128 -8.81 13.18 -4.83
CA PHE A 128 -8.70 11.88 -5.47
C PHE A 128 -10.09 11.35 -5.82
N PRO A 129 -10.28 10.79 -7.02
CA PRO A 129 -11.43 9.95 -7.31
C PRO A 129 -11.58 8.92 -6.18
N LYS A 130 -12.83 8.49 -5.92
CA LYS A 130 -13.05 7.22 -5.21
C LYS A 130 -12.06 6.21 -5.82
N ASN A 131 -11.18 5.60 -5.01
CA ASN A 131 -10.37 4.39 -5.30
C ASN A 131 -8.82 4.51 -5.26
N TRP A 132 -8.18 5.68 -5.18
CA TRP A 132 -6.71 5.70 -5.33
C TRP A 132 -5.93 5.28 -4.09
N LEU A 133 -6.24 5.88 -2.95
CA LEU A 133 -5.56 5.61 -1.69
C LEU A 133 -6.58 5.65 -0.55
N LEU A 134 -7.77 5.09 -0.81
CA LEU A 134 -8.78 4.95 0.23
C LEU A 134 -8.22 4.08 1.36
N GLY A 135 -8.45 4.48 2.60
CA GLY A 135 -7.90 3.81 3.77
C GLY A 135 -6.48 4.25 4.15
N PHE A 136 -5.76 5.00 3.30
CA PHE A 136 -4.47 5.60 3.68
C PHE A 136 -4.68 6.93 4.43
N LYS A 137 -3.80 7.21 5.39
CA LYS A 137 -3.75 8.46 6.17
C LYS A 137 -2.32 9.00 6.18
N LEU A 138 -2.19 10.32 6.34
CA LEU A 138 -0.90 11.00 6.36
C LEU A 138 -0.09 10.64 7.59
N LEU A 139 1.18 10.27 7.36
CA LEU A 139 2.11 9.97 8.41
C LEU A 139 3.38 10.81 8.23
N TYR A 140 3.52 11.84 9.06
CA TYR A 140 4.65 12.76 9.08
C TYR A 140 5.87 12.17 9.83
N LYS A 141 5.66 11.13 10.64
CA LYS A 141 6.68 10.56 11.55
C LYS A 141 7.92 9.96 10.86
N TYR A 142 7.89 9.67 9.56
CA TYR A 142 9.05 9.07 8.88
C TYR A 142 10.10 10.07 8.39
N ASP A 143 9.98 11.37 8.70
CA ASP A 143 11.09 12.32 8.69
C ASP A 143 12.08 12.06 7.54
N TRP A 144 11.58 12.01 6.31
CA TRP A 144 12.42 11.76 5.15
C TRP A 144 13.26 13.02 4.93
N HIS A 145 14.42 13.02 5.57
CA HIS A 145 15.35 14.14 5.59
C HIS A 145 16.32 14.06 4.40
N PRO A 146 16.80 15.21 3.91
CA PRO A 146 17.79 15.29 2.86
C PRO A 146 19.04 14.48 3.18
N VAL A 147 19.62 13.84 2.16
CA VAL A 147 20.96 13.28 2.24
C VAL A 147 21.93 14.46 2.44
N PRO A 148 22.77 14.44 3.50
CA PRO A 148 23.74 15.49 3.71
C PRO A 148 24.60 15.71 2.45
N ASN A 149 24.69 16.96 2.00
CA ASN A 149 25.41 17.40 0.79
C ASN A 149 24.81 16.96 -0.56
N ARG A 150 23.57 16.45 -0.59
CA ARG A 150 22.83 16.18 -1.84
C ARG A 150 21.39 16.69 -1.73
N PRO A 151 21.13 18.00 -1.90
CA PRO A 151 19.79 18.56 -1.81
C PRO A 151 18.81 18.03 -2.89
N ASP A 152 19.36 17.34 -3.90
CA ASP A 152 18.64 16.60 -4.94
C ASP A 152 18.27 15.16 -4.53
N MET A 153 18.82 14.65 -3.43
CA MET A 153 18.59 13.30 -2.92
C MET A 153 18.18 13.35 -1.44
N GLY A 154 16.97 12.88 -1.14
CA GLY A 154 16.35 13.02 0.17
C GLY A 154 15.35 14.17 0.14
N ARG A 155 14.09 13.82 -0.11
CA ARG A 155 13.00 14.75 -0.37
C ARG A 155 11.86 14.58 0.61
N SER A 156 11.25 15.72 0.89
CA SER A 156 9.96 16.04 1.49
C SER A 156 8.76 15.26 0.92
N ASP A 157 8.91 13.97 0.65
CA ASP A 157 7.88 13.17 0.01
C ASP A 157 6.79 12.85 1.01
N ILE A 158 5.55 12.88 0.53
CA ILE A 158 4.40 12.65 1.37
C ILE A 158 4.33 11.16 1.64
N ILE A 159 4.53 10.77 2.90
CA ILE A 159 4.37 9.38 3.34
C ILE A 159 2.97 9.18 3.89
N LEU A 160 2.29 8.18 3.36
CA LEU A 160 0.97 7.75 3.81
C LEU A 160 1.02 6.31 4.29
N THR A 161 0.07 5.91 5.11
CA THR A 161 -0.08 4.51 5.51
C THR A 161 -1.52 4.13 5.77
N ASN A 162 -1.86 2.86 5.57
CA ASN A 162 -3.13 2.29 5.99
C ASN A 162 -3.18 1.91 7.48
N GLY A 163 -2.08 2.08 8.22
CA GLY A 163 -1.97 1.69 9.63
C GLY A 163 -1.93 0.20 9.89
N LYS A 164 -1.70 -0.60 8.85
CA LYS A 164 -1.61 -2.07 8.89
C LYS A 164 -0.34 -2.56 8.19
N GLY A 165 0.69 -1.71 8.21
CA GLY A 165 2.01 -1.97 7.66
C GLY A 165 2.16 -1.79 6.14
N ILE A 166 1.18 -1.17 5.48
CA ILE A 166 1.30 -0.78 4.07
C ILE A 166 1.51 0.72 4.00
N PHE A 167 2.59 1.14 3.34
CA PHE A 167 3.00 2.53 3.18
C PHE A 167 2.90 2.95 1.73
N ALA A 168 2.61 4.23 1.49
CA ALA A 168 2.70 4.86 0.18
C ALA A 168 3.71 6.01 0.25
N VAL A 169 4.69 5.97 -0.65
CA VAL A 169 5.63 7.07 -0.86
C VAL A 169 5.13 7.87 -2.05
N VAL A 170 4.78 9.14 -1.83
CA VAL A 170 4.18 10.00 -2.84
C VAL A 170 5.19 11.05 -3.31
N GLU A 171 5.71 10.85 -4.51
CA GLU A 171 6.51 11.86 -5.23
C GLU A 171 5.57 12.89 -5.87
N THR A 172 5.87 14.17 -5.70
CA THR A 172 5.05 15.26 -6.22
C THR A 172 5.83 16.15 -7.19
N LYS A 173 5.24 16.51 -8.33
CA LYS A 173 5.90 17.40 -9.29
C LYS A 173 4.97 18.41 -9.95
N VAL A 174 5.43 19.65 -10.05
CA VAL A 174 4.82 20.64 -10.95
C VAL A 174 5.54 20.59 -12.29
N ILE A 175 4.80 20.36 -13.38
CA ILE A 175 5.32 20.21 -14.74
C ILE A 175 4.91 21.43 -15.56
N ASN A 176 5.87 22.29 -15.88
CA ASN A 176 5.69 23.53 -16.65
C ASN A 176 6.37 23.44 -18.02
N SER A 177 6.22 22.33 -18.74
CA SER A 177 6.97 22.08 -19.98
C SER A 177 6.14 21.49 -21.10
N TYR A 178 6.51 21.83 -22.34
CA TYR A 178 6.05 21.18 -23.56
C TYR A 178 6.32 19.66 -23.59
N ASN A 179 7.37 19.20 -22.88
CA ASN A 179 7.73 17.78 -22.76
C ASN A 179 7.08 17.11 -21.53
N SER A 180 5.78 17.32 -21.32
CA SER A 180 5.09 16.80 -20.13
C SER A 180 5.19 15.28 -20.00
N TYR A 181 5.19 14.56 -21.12
CA TYR A 181 5.33 13.10 -21.14
C TYR A 181 6.66 12.59 -20.57
N GLU A 182 7.78 13.15 -20.99
CA GLU A 182 9.11 12.77 -20.49
C GLU A 182 9.21 13.05 -18.99
N LYS A 183 8.71 14.22 -18.56
CA LYS A 183 8.68 14.58 -17.14
C LYS A 183 7.78 13.64 -16.33
N ARG A 184 6.60 13.24 -16.82
CA ARG A 184 5.78 12.21 -16.15
C ARG A 184 6.54 10.90 -15.99
N ARG A 185 7.29 10.47 -17.02
CA ARG A 185 8.11 9.26 -16.95
C ARG A 185 9.21 9.39 -15.89
N ASP A 186 9.87 10.54 -15.81
CA ASP A 186 10.90 10.81 -14.78
C ASP A 186 10.32 10.79 -13.36
N VAL A 187 9.13 11.35 -13.17
CA VAL A 187 8.43 11.38 -11.88
C VAL A 187 7.99 9.96 -11.49
N LYS A 188 7.47 9.17 -12.45
CA LYS A 188 7.16 7.75 -12.23
C LYS A 188 8.40 6.95 -11.81
N ARG A 189 9.55 7.21 -12.44
CA ARG A 189 10.83 6.58 -12.07
C ARG A 189 11.27 6.99 -10.65
N GLN A 190 11.19 8.28 -10.31
CA GLN A 190 11.51 8.77 -8.96
C GLN A 190 10.63 8.11 -7.90
N ALA A 191 9.32 7.98 -8.13
CA ALA A 191 8.43 7.26 -7.22
C ALA A 191 8.85 5.81 -6.98
N ALA A 192 9.35 5.11 -8.01
CA ALA A 192 9.89 3.76 -7.88
C ALA A 192 11.21 3.74 -7.08
N GLU A 193 12.10 4.70 -7.35
CA GLU A 193 13.39 4.83 -6.64
C GLU A 193 13.18 5.10 -5.15
N TYR A 194 12.27 6.01 -4.79
CA TYR A 194 11.98 6.33 -3.39
C TYR A 194 11.28 5.18 -2.67
N LYS A 195 10.39 4.44 -3.34
CA LYS A 195 9.85 3.18 -2.81
C LYS A 195 10.97 2.21 -2.44
N THR A 196 11.95 2.01 -3.32
CA THR A 196 13.08 1.11 -3.07
C THR A 196 13.92 1.61 -1.89
N MET A 197 14.28 2.90 -1.87
CA MET A 197 15.02 3.49 -0.77
C MET A 197 14.29 3.36 0.58
N PHE A 198 12.96 3.52 0.59
CA PHE A 198 12.15 3.35 1.80
C PHE A 198 12.19 1.90 2.29
N LEU A 199 12.02 0.93 1.39
CA LEU A 199 12.11 -0.49 1.72
C LEU A 199 13.48 -0.88 2.27
N GLU A 200 14.56 -0.33 1.72
CA GLU A 200 15.92 -0.58 2.19
C GLU A 200 16.17 0.06 3.56
N HIS A 201 15.74 1.30 3.76
CA HIS A 201 15.93 2.02 5.02
C HIS A 201 15.16 1.38 6.18
N PHE A 202 13.94 0.88 5.92
CA PHE A 202 13.09 0.24 6.91
C PHE A 202 13.04 -1.29 6.76
N ALA A 203 14.10 -1.89 6.22
CA ALA A 203 14.18 -3.33 5.96
C ALA A 203 13.99 -4.17 7.24
N ASP A 204 14.44 -3.68 8.39
CA ASP A 204 14.35 -4.38 9.68
C ASP A 204 13.11 -3.96 10.50
N ASP A 205 12.36 -2.96 10.06
CA ASP A 205 11.18 -2.49 10.80
C ASP A 205 10.00 -3.48 10.61
N PRO A 206 9.50 -4.12 11.69
CA PRO A 206 8.32 -4.98 11.62
C PRO A 206 7.03 -4.21 11.33
N ALA A 207 7.04 -2.87 11.47
CA ALA A 207 5.97 -1.99 11.06
C ALA A 207 5.74 -2.03 9.54
N VAL A 208 6.81 -2.23 8.75
CA VAL A 208 6.80 -2.11 7.29
C VAL A 208 6.68 -3.49 6.64
N ILE A 209 5.50 -3.77 6.09
CA ILE A 209 5.17 -5.02 5.38
C ILE A 209 5.23 -4.81 3.86
N ALA A 210 4.66 -3.72 3.36
CA ALA A 210 4.66 -3.37 1.95
C ALA A 210 4.77 -1.86 1.75
N VAL A 211 5.34 -1.46 0.62
CA VAL A 211 5.48 -0.05 0.23
C VAL A 211 5.07 0.08 -1.23
N ILE A 212 4.24 1.07 -1.53
CA ILE A 212 3.82 1.41 -2.89
C ILE A 212 4.42 2.75 -3.32
N GLY A 213 4.83 2.85 -4.58
CA GLY A 213 5.31 4.09 -5.18
C GLY A 213 4.17 4.81 -5.87
N VAL A 214 3.93 6.06 -5.51
CA VAL A 214 2.87 6.91 -6.06
C VAL A 214 3.51 8.18 -6.62
N TRP A 215 3.05 8.61 -7.78
CA TRP A 215 3.42 9.91 -8.34
C TRP A 215 2.18 10.79 -8.48
N PHE A 216 2.35 12.08 -8.21
CA PHE A 216 1.32 13.10 -8.38
C PHE A 216 1.90 14.31 -9.08
N THR A 217 1.34 14.67 -10.23
CA THR A 217 1.81 15.78 -11.04
C THR A 217 0.74 16.83 -11.22
N ASN A 218 1.10 18.11 -11.13
CA ASN A 218 0.25 19.20 -11.62
C ASN A 218 0.87 19.80 -12.87
N GLU A 219 0.18 19.68 -13.99
CA GLU A 219 0.64 20.18 -15.28
C GLU A 219 0.04 21.56 -15.55
N ILE A 220 0.92 22.52 -15.82
CA ILE A 220 0.51 23.88 -16.18
C ILE A 220 0.74 24.03 -17.69
N HIS A 221 -0.36 24.12 -18.45
CA HIS A 221 -0.28 24.32 -19.89
C HIS A 221 0.14 25.76 -20.23
N VAL A 222 0.78 25.92 -21.39
CA VAL A 222 1.30 27.20 -21.89
C VAL A 222 0.14 28.20 -22.01
N GLY A 223 0.30 29.35 -21.34
CA GLY A 223 -0.76 30.36 -21.18
C GLY A 223 -1.43 30.36 -19.80
N GLY A 224 -1.16 29.38 -18.93
CA GLY A 224 -1.65 29.34 -17.55
C GLY A 224 -3.15 29.10 -17.41
N LEU A 225 -3.84 28.75 -18.50
CA LEU A 225 -5.30 28.69 -18.57
C LEU A 225 -5.89 27.34 -18.13
N SER A 226 -5.08 26.29 -17.99
CA SER A 226 -5.51 25.00 -17.45
C SER A 226 -4.44 24.33 -16.58
N GLU A 227 -4.83 23.97 -15.36
CA GLU A 227 -4.09 23.09 -14.46
C GLU A 227 -4.70 21.69 -14.57
N ASN A 228 -3.90 20.71 -14.98
CA ASN A 228 -4.31 19.31 -15.02
C ASN A 228 -3.50 18.51 -14.01
N SER A 229 -4.17 18.07 -12.93
CA SER A 229 -3.57 17.14 -11.98
C SER A 229 -3.66 15.71 -12.52
N SER A 230 -2.60 14.93 -12.36
CA SER A 230 -2.54 13.51 -12.70
C SER A 230 -1.90 12.75 -11.55
N ILE A 231 -2.41 11.56 -11.30
CA ILE A 231 -1.88 10.63 -10.29
C ILE A 231 -1.65 9.29 -10.96
N GLY A 232 -0.67 8.54 -10.47
CA GLY A 232 -0.38 7.19 -10.93
C GLY A 232 0.45 6.39 -9.94
N PHE A 233 0.56 5.11 -10.22
CA PHE A 233 1.41 4.18 -9.50
C PHE A 233 2.71 3.94 -10.25
N SER A 234 3.76 3.58 -9.52
CA SER A 234 5.06 3.26 -10.10
C SER A 234 5.02 1.93 -10.87
N SER A 235 4.13 1.01 -10.48
CA SER A 235 3.92 -0.30 -11.11
C SER A 235 2.46 -0.78 -11.00
N ASP A 236 2.10 -1.79 -11.78
CA ASP A 236 0.77 -2.43 -11.72
C ASP A 236 0.55 -3.16 -10.38
N ILE A 237 1.62 -3.66 -9.76
CA ILE A 237 1.59 -4.27 -8.42
C ILE A 237 1.24 -3.24 -7.35
N ASP A 238 1.80 -2.03 -7.45
CA ASP A 238 1.48 -0.94 -6.51
C ASP A 238 0.00 -0.56 -6.59
N GLU A 239 -0.54 -0.50 -7.81
CA GLU A 239 -1.97 -0.26 -8.04
C GLU A 239 -2.82 -1.40 -7.46
N ALA A 240 -2.42 -2.66 -7.66
CA ALA A 240 -3.13 -3.81 -7.10
C ALA A 240 -3.15 -3.81 -5.57
N ILE A 241 -2.03 -3.43 -4.93
CA ILE A 241 -1.96 -3.27 -3.47
C ILE A 241 -2.87 -2.13 -3.01
N ALA A 242 -2.81 -0.96 -3.65
CA ALA A 242 -3.61 0.20 -3.29
C ALA A 242 -5.13 -0.11 -3.36
N LYS A 243 -5.57 -0.75 -4.44
CA LYS A 243 -6.96 -1.20 -4.61
C LYS A 243 -7.39 -2.21 -3.56
N ALA A 244 -6.49 -3.09 -3.12
CA ALA A 244 -6.79 -4.07 -2.08
C ALA A 244 -6.97 -3.44 -0.68
N VAL A 245 -6.40 -2.25 -0.44
CA VAL A 245 -6.55 -1.50 0.82
C VAL A 245 -7.89 -0.77 0.92
N GLU A 246 -8.58 -0.54 -0.20
CA GLU A 246 -9.87 0.14 -0.21
C GLU A 246 -10.82 -0.45 0.84
N PRO A 247 -11.56 0.42 1.58
CA PRO A 247 -12.42 -0.02 2.66
C PRO A 247 -13.44 -1.03 2.13
N VAL A 248 -13.30 -2.28 2.56
CA VAL A 248 -14.31 -3.31 2.36
C VAL A 248 -15.58 -2.83 3.04
N ASP A 249 -16.68 -2.82 2.30
CA ASP A 249 -17.99 -2.36 2.78
C ASP A 249 -18.28 -2.96 4.17
N THR A 250 -18.29 -2.11 5.19
CA THR A 250 -18.27 -2.52 6.61
C THR A 250 -19.52 -3.29 7.03
N ASP A 251 -20.59 -3.21 6.24
CA ASP A 251 -21.83 -4.00 6.40
C ASP A 251 -21.62 -5.51 6.19
N ILE A 252 -20.54 -5.91 5.52
CA ILE A 252 -20.20 -7.32 5.32
C ILE A 252 -19.50 -7.88 6.56
N ILE A 253 -18.69 -7.07 7.25
CA ILE A 253 -17.90 -7.51 8.42
C ILE A 253 -18.81 -7.65 9.66
N SER A 254 -19.76 -6.73 9.86
CA SER A 254 -20.69 -6.75 11.01
C SER A 254 -21.74 -7.89 10.95
N LYS A 255 -22.13 -8.33 9.75
CA LYS A 255 -23.01 -9.49 9.56
C LYS A 255 -22.32 -10.84 9.79
N VAL A 256 -21.00 -10.89 9.63
CA VAL A 256 -20.20 -12.11 9.86
C VAL A 256 -19.97 -12.37 11.35
N ASP A 257 -19.83 -11.32 12.17
CA ASP A 257 -19.60 -11.47 13.61
C ASP A 257 -20.87 -11.78 14.41
N SER A 258 -22.06 -11.42 13.93
CA SER A 258 -23.32 -11.58 14.67
C SER A 258 -23.99 -12.96 14.55
N THR A 259 -23.47 -13.91 13.77
CA THR A 259 -24.15 -15.20 13.49
C THR A 259 -23.35 -16.49 13.76
N SER A 260 -22.22 -16.42 14.50
CA SER A 260 -21.27 -17.53 14.61
C SER A 260 -21.28 -18.24 15.99
N THR A 261 -22.07 -19.31 16.13
CA THR A 261 -21.75 -20.42 17.04
C THR A 261 -20.91 -21.48 16.32
N GLY A 262 -19.80 -21.87 16.98
CA GLY A 262 -19.00 -23.10 16.83
C GLY A 262 -18.74 -23.65 15.43
N ASP A 263 -19.73 -24.36 14.86
CA ASP A 263 -19.54 -25.26 13.71
C ASP A 263 -19.72 -24.62 12.32
N LYS A 264 -20.23 -23.38 12.25
CA LYS A 264 -20.39 -22.67 10.96
C LYS A 264 -19.09 -22.10 10.38
N LYS A 265 -17.99 -22.08 11.15
CA LYS A 265 -16.68 -21.55 10.68
C LYS A 265 -16.11 -22.31 9.47
N LYS A 266 -16.44 -23.59 9.31
CA LYS A 266 -16.00 -24.40 8.16
C LYS A 266 -16.87 -24.22 6.90
N ARG A 267 -18.17 -23.89 7.06
CA ARG A 267 -19.09 -23.67 5.94
C ARG A 267 -19.06 -22.24 5.39
N LEU A 268 -18.69 -21.24 6.20
CA LEU A 268 -18.58 -19.84 5.74
C LEU A 268 -17.35 -19.57 4.86
N TRP A 269 -16.31 -20.41 4.92
CA TRP A 269 -15.16 -20.32 4.02
C TRP A 269 -15.58 -20.53 2.55
N ILE A 270 -16.46 -21.52 2.31
CA ILE A 270 -16.97 -21.87 0.98
C ILE A 270 -17.88 -20.76 0.42
N ALA A 271 -18.69 -20.11 1.26
CA ALA A 271 -19.59 -19.04 0.82
C ALA A 271 -18.86 -17.73 0.45
N PHE A 272 -17.64 -17.51 0.96
CA PHE A 272 -16.82 -16.35 0.60
C PHE A 272 -16.10 -16.54 -0.74
N GLU A 273 -15.74 -17.78 -1.10
CA GLU A 273 -15.22 -18.16 -2.42
C GLU A 273 -16.30 -18.02 -3.51
N ASP A 274 -17.53 -18.45 -3.21
CA ASP A 274 -18.66 -18.32 -4.15
C ASP A 274 -19.01 -16.85 -4.46
N LEU A 275 -18.87 -15.94 -3.49
CA LEU A 275 -19.17 -14.51 -3.71
C LEU A 275 -18.12 -13.80 -4.57
N ILE A 276 -16.86 -14.27 -4.55
CA ILE A 276 -15.79 -13.74 -5.40
C ILE A 276 -16.02 -14.17 -6.85
N CYS A 277 -16.48 -15.41 -7.08
CA CYS A 277 -16.80 -15.91 -8.42
C CYS A 277 -18.03 -15.23 -9.06
N ILE A 278 -19.02 -14.78 -8.29
CA ILE A 278 -20.26 -14.20 -8.85
C ILE A 278 -20.07 -12.76 -9.38
N THR A 279 -18.99 -12.07 -9.00
CA THR A 279 -18.75 -10.68 -9.45
C THR A 279 -18.05 -10.54 -10.81
N GLU A 280 -17.47 -11.61 -11.37
CA GLU A 280 -16.86 -11.58 -12.71
C GLU A 280 -17.87 -11.86 -13.84
N ASP A 281 -19.04 -12.43 -13.55
CA ASP A 281 -20.00 -12.91 -14.57
C ASP A 281 -21.07 -11.88 -15.01
N LYS A 282 -21.00 -10.63 -14.52
CA LYS A 282 -22.02 -9.60 -14.82
C LYS A 282 -21.62 -8.53 -15.83
N GLN A 283 -20.48 -8.67 -16.54
CA GLN A 283 -20.09 -7.71 -17.58
C GLN A 283 -20.37 -8.14 -19.03
N HIS A 284 -20.99 -9.29 -19.31
CA HIS A 284 -21.40 -9.64 -20.67
C HIS A 284 -22.89 -9.99 -20.73
N LYS A 285 -23.71 -8.96 -20.99
CA LYS A 285 -25.00 -9.07 -21.70
C LYS A 285 -25.43 -7.66 -22.15
N VAL A 286 -25.03 -7.30 -23.37
CA VAL A 286 -25.69 -6.26 -24.16
C VAL A 286 -26.82 -6.97 -24.92
N PRO A 287 -28.08 -6.54 -24.84
CA PRO A 287 -29.12 -7.04 -25.74
C PRO A 287 -29.05 -6.28 -27.07
N MET A 288 -29.30 -7.02 -28.15
CA MET A 288 -29.61 -6.51 -29.50
C MET A 288 -30.76 -5.51 -29.49
#